data_AF-A0A929ZVV0-F1
#
_entry.id   AF-A0A929ZVV0-F1
#
_cell.length_a   1.000
_cell.length_b   1.000
_cell.length_c   1.000
_cell.angle_alpha   90.00
_cell.angle_beta   90.00
_cell.angle_gamma   90.00
#
_symmetry.space_group_name_H-M   'P 1'
#
loop_
_entity.id
_entity.type
_entity.pdbx_description
1 polymer ?
#
loop_
_entity_poly.entity_id
_entity_poly.type
_entity_poly.pdbx_seq_one_letter_code
_entity_poly.pdbx_strand_id
1 'polypeptide(L)'
;MNLLLRILFIILIIAISGAAVLQIFAPEYMGSHAAYGISTGWQREIGFWNIAVLVILITTYRHYNWIYLQSILLALILGGIGIGTNHFIHYLQMHETVNLVGATENYLLVIGWIIGWSIEKNKQHK
;
A
#
# COMPACT_ATOMS: atom_id res chain seq x y z
N MET A 1 11.19 13.90 -6.12
CA MET A 1 11.19 12.42 -6.05
C MET A 1 12.17 11.81 -7.05
N ASN A 2 13.07 10.97 -6.55
CA ASN A 2 13.96 10.10 -7.32
C ASN A 2 13.20 9.01 -8.05
N LEU A 3 13.89 8.37 -9.00
CA LEU A 3 13.30 7.39 -9.91
C LEU A 3 12.70 6.19 -9.18
N LEU A 4 13.39 5.66 -8.15
CA LEU A 4 12.89 4.52 -7.37
C LEU A 4 11.53 4.85 -6.74
N LEU A 5 11.43 5.97 -6.02
CA LEU A 5 10.15 6.38 -5.41
C LEU A 5 9.05 6.61 -6.45
N ARG A 6 9.37 7.17 -7.63
CA ARG A 6 8.39 7.35 -8.70
C ARG A 6 7.84 5.99 -9.18
N ILE A 7 8.71 5.01 -9.38
CA ILE A 7 8.31 3.66 -9.81
C ILE A 7 7.43 3.01 -8.73
N LEU A 8 7.85 3.06 -7.47
CA LEU A 8 7.09 2.48 -6.35
C LEU A 8 5.71 3.13 -6.20
N PHE A 9 5.61 4.45 -6.38
CA PHE A 9 4.32 5.14 -6.36
C PHE A 9 3.42 4.70 -7.52
N ILE A 10 3.95 4.53 -8.74
CA ILE A 10 3.16 4.05 -9.88
C ILE A 10 2.62 2.64 -9.61
N ILE A 11 3.49 1.74 -9.14
CA ILE A 11 3.10 0.37 -8.78
C ILE A 11 1.98 0.39 -7.74
N LEU A 12 2.15 1.18 -6.68
CA LEU A 12 1.16 1.30 -5.62
C LEU A 12 -0.18 1.88 -6.12
N ILE A 13 -0.14 2.93 -6.94
CA ILE A 13 -1.34 3.54 -7.53
C ILE A 13 -2.11 2.52 -8.35
N ILE A 14 -1.43 1.72 -9.19
CA ILE A 14 -2.08 0.66 -9.99
C ILE A 14 -2.71 -0.39 -9.08
N ALA A 15 -1.96 -0.89 -8.09
CA ALA A 15 -2.44 -1.92 -7.16
C ALA A 15 -3.68 -1.46 -6.37
N ILE A 16 -3.61 -0.27 -5.76
CA ILE A 16 -4.70 0.29 -4.96
C ILE A 16 -5.90 0.66 -5.85
N SER A 17 -5.69 1.09 -7.10
CA SER A 17 -6.79 1.32 -8.04
C SER A 17 -7.55 0.03 -8.35
N GLY A 18 -6.82 -1.06 -8.62
CA GLY A 18 -7.43 -2.39 -8.82
C GLY A 18 -8.19 -2.85 -7.58
N ALA A 19 -7.57 -2.73 -6.39
CA ALA A 19 -8.19 -3.08 -5.13
C ALA A 19 -9.48 -2.28 -4.86
N ALA A 20 -9.46 -0.96 -5.08
CA ALA A 20 -10.63 -0.10 -4.91
C ALA A 20 -11.80 -0.53 -5.80
N VAL A 21 -11.55 -0.79 -7.09
CA VAL A 21 -12.58 -1.24 -8.03
C VAL A 21 -13.17 -2.56 -7.57
N LEU A 22 -12.34 -3.55 -7.27
CA LEU A 22 -12.82 -4.87 -6.86
C LEU A 22 -13.57 -4.83 -5.52
N GLN A 23 -13.13 -4.01 -4.56
CA GLN A 23 -13.79 -3.87 -3.27
C GLN A 23 -15.16 -3.17 -3.35
N ILE A 24 -15.32 -2.22 -4.28
CA ILE A 24 -16.58 -1.50 -4.44
C ILE A 24 -17.58 -2.33 -5.25
N PHE A 25 -17.14 -2.94 -6.34
CA PHE A 25 -18.03 -3.59 -7.32
C PHE A 25 -18.10 -5.11 -7.20
N ALA A 26 -17.10 -5.75 -6.60
CA ALA A 26 -17.06 -7.20 -6.35
C ALA A 26 -16.66 -7.53 -4.88
N PRO A 27 -17.33 -6.93 -3.86
CA PRO A 27 -16.95 -7.09 -2.46
C PRO A 27 -17.03 -8.54 -1.96
N GLU A 28 -17.95 -9.35 -2.48
CA GLU A 28 -18.06 -10.77 -2.11
C GLU A 28 -16.84 -11.57 -2.59
N TYR A 29 -16.35 -11.29 -3.80
CA TYR A 29 -15.12 -11.90 -4.33
C TYR A 29 -13.88 -11.49 -3.53
N MET A 30 -13.78 -10.20 -3.16
CA MET A 30 -12.69 -9.71 -2.30
C MET A 30 -12.78 -10.26 -0.88
N GLY A 31 -13.99 -10.50 -0.38
CA GLY A 31 -14.24 -11.05 0.96
C GLY A 31 -14.12 -12.57 1.04
N SER A 32 -14.31 -13.31 -0.04
CA SER A 32 -14.34 -14.78 -0.01
C SER A 32 -13.00 -15.41 0.32
N HIS A 33 -11.91 -14.65 0.16
CA HIS A 33 -10.54 -15.04 0.52
C HIS A 33 -10.00 -14.23 1.71
N ALA A 34 -10.87 -13.47 2.39
CA ALA A 34 -10.46 -12.68 3.54
C ALA A 34 -10.43 -13.56 4.81
N ALA A 35 -9.37 -13.41 5.59
CA ALA A 35 -9.16 -14.04 6.89
C ALA A 35 -10.31 -13.84 7.90
N TYR A 36 -11.11 -12.79 7.72
CA TYR A 36 -12.11 -12.31 8.69
C TYR A 36 -13.55 -12.65 8.28
N GLY A 37 -13.74 -13.52 7.29
CA GLY A 37 -15.04 -13.83 6.71
C GLY A 37 -15.57 -12.72 5.78
N ILE A 38 -16.74 -12.96 5.20
CA ILE A 38 -17.34 -12.05 4.21
C ILE A 38 -18.14 -10.96 4.93
N SER A 39 -17.66 -9.72 4.86
CA SER A 39 -18.42 -8.53 5.21
C SER A 39 -18.41 -7.56 4.04
N THR A 40 -19.51 -7.52 3.30
CA THR A 40 -19.61 -6.72 2.06
C THR A 40 -19.54 -5.22 2.33
N GLY A 41 -20.16 -4.74 3.41
CA GLY A 41 -20.05 -3.35 3.85
C GLY A 41 -18.62 -2.96 4.16
N TRP A 42 -17.90 -3.80 4.91
CA TRP A 42 -16.49 -3.58 5.24
C TRP A 42 -15.60 -3.51 3.99
N GLN A 43 -15.81 -4.40 3.01
CA GLN A 43 -15.03 -4.35 1.77
C GLN A 43 -15.25 -3.04 1.03
N ARG A 44 -16.50 -2.55 0.92
CA ARG A 44 -16.79 -1.25 0.29
C ARG A 44 -16.14 -0.08 1.04
N GLU A 45 -16.14 -0.11 2.37
CA GLU A 45 -15.44 0.89 3.18
C GLU A 45 -13.94 0.92 2.86
N ILE A 46 -13.27 -0.24 2.78
CA ILE A 46 -11.86 -0.30 2.37
C ILE A 46 -11.69 0.28 0.96
N GLY A 47 -12.62 -0.02 0.04
CA GLY A 47 -12.62 0.54 -1.31
C GLY A 47 -12.66 2.08 -1.32
N PHE A 48 -13.47 2.69 -0.46
CA PHE A 48 -13.52 4.16 -0.31
C PHE A 48 -12.26 4.73 0.34
N TRP A 49 -11.70 4.05 1.34
CA TRP A 49 -10.39 4.42 1.90
C TRP A 49 -9.29 4.38 0.84
N ASN A 50 -9.31 3.37 -0.04
CA ASN A 50 -8.39 3.27 -1.17
C ASN A 50 -8.53 4.44 -2.15
N ILE A 51 -9.74 4.89 -2.45
CA ILE A 51 -9.96 6.12 -3.26
C ILE A 51 -9.33 7.35 -2.58
N ALA A 52 -9.53 7.53 -1.27
CA ALA A 52 -8.94 8.64 -0.54
C ALA A 52 -7.39 8.61 -0.60
N VAL A 53 -6.79 7.42 -0.40
CA VAL A 53 -5.34 7.23 -0.52
C VAL A 53 -4.85 7.52 -1.95
N LEU A 54 -5.59 7.10 -2.99
CA LEU A 54 -5.23 7.38 -4.38
C LEU A 54 -5.13 8.87 -4.68
N VAL A 55 -6.06 9.68 -4.18
CA VAL A 55 -6.00 11.14 -4.33
C VAL A 55 -4.70 11.70 -3.73
N ILE A 56 -4.33 11.23 -2.53
CA ILE A 56 -3.10 11.64 -1.85
C ILE A 56 -1.85 11.22 -2.65
N LEU A 57 -1.81 9.97 -3.13
CA LEU A 57 -0.66 9.43 -3.88
C LEU A 57 -0.48 10.12 -5.23
N ILE A 58 -1.57 10.32 -5.99
CA ILE A 58 -1.55 11.00 -7.28
C ILE A 58 -1.10 12.45 -7.09
N THR A 59 -1.65 13.14 -6.09
CA THR A 59 -1.27 14.53 -5.80
C THR A 59 0.20 14.62 -5.41
N THR A 60 0.69 13.75 -4.54
CA THR A 60 2.11 13.72 -4.13
C THR A 60 3.03 13.41 -5.31
N TYR A 61 2.62 12.51 -6.21
CA TYR A 61 3.37 12.17 -7.42
C TYR A 61 3.46 13.36 -8.39
N ARG A 62 2.35 14.08 -8.60
CA ARG A 62 2.24 15.19 -9.55
C ARG A 62 2.82 16.50 -9.02
N HIS A 63 2.60 16.78 -7.74
CA HIS A 63 2.94 18.02 -7.06
C HIS A 63 3.95 17.75 -5.95
N TYR A 64 5.15 17.32 -6.36
CA TYR A 64 6.22 16.97 -5.43
C TYR A 64 6.53 18.11 -4.44
N ASN A 65 6.46 17.79 -3.15
CA ASN A 65 6.92 18.63 -2.06
C ASN A 65 7.63 17.74 -1.03
N TRP A 66 8.79 18.18 -0.55
CA TRP A 66 9.64 17.37 0.31
C TRP A 66 8.98 17.06 1.66
N ILE A 67 8.38 18.05 2.33
CA ILE A 67 7.74 17.87 3.64
C ILE A 67 6.56 16.91 3.52
N TYR A 68 5.70 17.11 2.53
CA TYR A 68 4.56 16.22 2.31
C TYR A 68 5.02 14.81 1.93
N LEU A 69 6.07 14.66 1.10
CA LEU A 69 6.63 13.36 0.78
C LEU A 69 7.08 12.61 2.04
N GLN A 70 7.74 13.28 2.99
CA GLN A 70 8.16 12.64 4.24
C GLN A 70 6.97 12.08 5.02
N SER A 71 5.89 12.86 5.14
CA SER A 71 4.66 12.41 5.81
C SER A 71 4.02 11.22 5.08
N ILE A 72 3.96 11.25 3.74
CA ILE A 72 3.40 10.15 2.96
C ILE A 72 4.27 8.89 3.06
N LEU A 73 5.59 9.02 2.96
CA LEU A 73 6.49 7.87 3.10
C LEU A 73 6.40 7.26 4.51
N LEU A 74 6.29 8.08 5.55
CA LEU A 74 6.08 7.58 6.92
C LEU A 74 4.77 6.79 7.02
N ALA A 75 3.67 7.32 6.49
CA ALA A 75 2.37 6.64 6.48
C ALA A 75 2.44 5.31 5.71
N LEU A 76 3.07 5.30 4.54
CA LEU A 76 3.26 4.10 3.73
C LEU A 76 4.12 3.05 4.43
N ILE A 77 5.21 3.47 5.08
CA ILE A 77 6.09 2.55 5.82
C ILE A 77 5.36 1.93 7.02
N LEU A 78 4.70 2.74 7.85
CA LEU A 78 3.97 2.24 9.01
C LEU A 78 2.79 1.34 8.59
N GLY A 79 2.02 1.77 7.60
CA GLY A 79 0.94 0.98 7.03
C GLY A 79 1.42 -0.33 6.41
N GLY A 80 2.48 -0.29 5.61
CA GLY A 80 3.07 -1.48 4.98
C GLY A 80 3.64 -2.48 5.98
N ILE A 81 4.27 -2.01 7.07
CA ILE A 81 4.71 -2.89 8.16
C ILE A 81 3.50 -3.55 8.83
N GLY A 82 2.46 -2.78 9.16
CA GLY A 82 1.25 -3.30 9.81
C GLY A 82 0.53 -4.33 8.94
N ILE A 83 0.26 -3.99 7.68
CA ILE A 83 -0.43 -4.86 6.72
C ILE A 83 0.41 -6.11 6.42
N GLY A 84 1.71 -5.94 6.13
CA GLY A 84 2.60 -7.06 5.84
C GLY A 84 2.72 -8.04 7.01
N THR A 85 2.80 -7.52 8.23
CA THR A 85 2.85 -8.34 9.46
C THR A 85 1.54 -9.07 9.71
N ASN A 86 0.40 -8.41 9.48
CA ASN A 86 -0.90 -9.06 9.62
C ASN A 86 -1.07 -10.23 8.64
N HIS A 87 -0.67 -10.04 7.38
CA HIS A 87 -0.61 -11.12 6.40
C HIS A 87 0.36 -12.23 6.82
N PHE A 88 1.54 -11.88 7.32
CA PHE A 88 2.52 -12.88 7.74
C PHE A 88 2.03 -13.74 8.90
N ILE A 89 1.40 -13.12 9.91
CA ILE A 89 0.78 -13.83 11.04
C ILE A 89 -0.31 -14.78 10.53
N HIS A 90 -1.17 -14.31 9.63
CA HIS A 90 -2.23 -15.16 9.07
C HIS A 90 -1.65 -16.33 8.25
N TYR A 91 -0.57 -16.11 7.50
CA TYR A 91 0.15 -17.19 6.83
C TYR A 91 0.70 -18.22 7.82
N LEU A 92 1.30 -17.80 8.93
CA LEU A 92 1.80 -18.75 9.95
C LEU A 92 0.68 -19.59 10.57
N GLN A 93 -0.55 -19.06 10.63
CA GLN A 93 -1.71 -19.75 11.18
C GLN A 93 -2.36 -20.70 10.16
N MET A 94 -2.61 -20.22 8.95
CA MET A 94 -3.45 -20.91 7.96
C MET A 94 -2.67 -21.50 6.79
N HIS A 95 -1.38 -21.17 6.64
CA HIS A 95 -0.48 -21.62 5.57
C HIS A 95 -0.98 -21.27 4.15
N GLU A 96 -1.83 -20.25 4.03
CA GLU A 96 -2.35 -19.77 2.76
C GLU A 96 -1.32 -18.92 2.00
N THR A 97 -0.91 -19.38 0.83
CA THR A 97 0.15 -18.74 0.02
C THR A 97 -0.16 -17.29 -0.34
N VAL A 98 -1.43 -16.91 -0.52
CA VAL A 98 -1.85 -15.53 -0.79
C VAL A 98 -1.40 -14.56 0.31
N ASN A 99 -1.40 -15.02 1.57
CA ASN A 99 -0.95 -14.22 2.71
C ASN A 99 0.58 -14.12 2.77
N LEU A 100 1.32 -15.16 2.36
CA LEU A 100 2.77 -15.05 2.22
C LEU A 100 3.17 -14.05 1.13
N VAL A 101 2.47 -14.08 0.00
CA VAL A 101 2.65 -13.11 -1.11
C VAL A 101 2.37 -11.71 -0.60
N GLY A 102 1.20 -11.49 0.02
CA GLY A 102 0.83 -10.19 0.58
C GLY A 102 1.84 -9.66 1.61
N ALA A 103 2.35 -10.52 2.50
CA ALA A 103 3.42 -10.14 3.43
C ALA A 103 4.70 -9.72 2.70
N THR A 104 5.14 -10.54 1.74
CA THR A 104 6.37 -10.31 0.98
C THR A 104 6.32 -9.01 0.18
N GLU A 105 5.22 -8.77 -0.54
CA GLU A 105 5.00 -7.56 -1.32
C GLU A 105 5.07 -6.31 -0.44
N ASN A 106 4.38 -6.32 0.71
CA ASN A 106 4.37 -5.19 1.64
C ASN A 106 5.76 -4.91 2.21
N TYR A 107 6.51 -5.93 2.63
CA TYR A 107 7.86 -5.74 3.14
C TYR A 107 8.85 -5.24 2.07
N LEU A 108 8.73 -5.73 0.82
CA LEU A 108 9.55 -5.22 -0.29
C LEU A 108 9.25 -3.76 -0.60
N LEU A 109 7.97 -3.35 -0.58
CA LEU A 109 7.58 -1.96 -0.73
C LEU A 109 8.14 -1.08 0.40
N VAL A 110 8.05 -1.53 1.65
CA VAL A 110 8.62 -0.83 2.82
C VAL A 110 10.12 -0.61 2.66
N ILE A 111 10.88 -1.66 2.31
CA ILE A 111 12.32 -1.56 2.07
C ILE A 111 12.60 -0.58 0.92
N GLY A 112 11.84 -0.67 -0.17
CA GLY A 112 11.94 0.23 -1.31
C GLY A 112 11.70 1.70 -0.93
N TRP A 113 10.70 1.98 -0.09
CA TRP A 113 10.42 3.34 0.39
C TRP A 113 11.51 3.86 1.33
N ILE A 114 12.06 3.03 2.21
CA ILE A 114 13.17 3.42 3.10
C ILE A 114 14.42 3.78 2.28
N ILE A 115 14.79 2.94 1.32
CA ILE A 115 15.93 3.19 0.42
C ILE A 115 15.66 4.45 -0.41
N GLY A 116 14.47 4.56 -1.00
CA GLY A 116 14.06 5.71 -1.79
C GLY A 116 14.03 7.02 -0.99
N TRP A 117 13.61 6.97 0.27
CA TRP A 117 13.68 8.11 1.20
C TRP A 117 15.13 8.53 1.39
N SER A 118 16.01 7.60 1.77
CA SER A 118 17.43 7.89 2.00
C SER A 118 18.09 8.58 0.79
N ILE A 119 17.82 8.07 -0.41
CA ILE A 119 18.30 8.66 -1.68
C ILE A 119 17.75 10.08 -1.86
N GLU A 120 16.45 10.30 -1.64
CA GLU A 120 15.84 11.62 -1.80
C GLU A 120 16.38 12.62 -0.81
N LYS A 121 16.54 12.23 0.46
CA LYS A 121 17.09 13.06 1.52
C LYS A 121 18.49 13.57 1.14
N ASN A 122 19.34 12.67 0.64
CA ASN A 122 20.69 13.03 0.21
C ASN A 122 20.70 14.01 -0.98
N LYS A 123 19.65 14.04 -1.81
CA LYS A 123 19.49 15.04 -2.87
C LYS A 123 19.05 16.40 -2.37
N GLN A 124 18.29 16.46 -1.27
CA GLN A 124 17.84 17.75 -0.70
C GLN A 124 18.95 18.47 0.08
N HIS A 125 19.98 17.75 0.53
CA HIS A 125 21.13 18.31 1.23
C HIS A 125 22.32 18.68 0.32
N LYS A 126 22.15 18.54 -1.00
CA LYS A 126 23.10 18.99 -2.03
C LYS A 126 22.57 20.25 -2.69
#